data_AF-A0A1L3SKY2-F1
#
_entry.id   AF-A0A1L3SKY2-F1
#
_cell.length_a   1.000
_cell.length_b   1.000
_cell.length_c   1.000
_cell.angle_alpha   90.00
_cell.angle_beta   90.00
_cell.angle_gamma   90.00
#
_symmetry.space_group_name_H-M   'P 1'
#
loop_
_entity.id
_entity.type
_entity.pdbx_description
1 polymer ?
#
loop_
_entity_poly.entity_id
_entity_poly.type
_entity_poly.pdbx_seq_one_letter_code
_entity_poly.pdbx_strand_id
1 'polypeptide(L)'
;MIAKVRQQLSSPALVSCAIASVLLLVPAAYAGEAGHHAETMSVERLKVIYLGCEDSATSQRLAGGDAMYCSTVYEELKERAFDGNSKKIREWLDSRSGTRGAYG
;
A
#
# COMPACT_ATOMS: atom_id res chain seq x y z
N MET A 1 -34.44 39.96 23.88
CA MET A 1 -35.55 39.66 22.95
C MET A 1 -35.42 38.22 22.50
N ILE A 2 -36.53 37.48 22.61
CA ILE A 2 -36.69 36.04 22.38
C ILE A 2 -36.80 35.78 20.87
N ALA A 3 -36.15 34.75 20.33
CA ALA A 3 -36.80 33.70 19.51
C ALA A 3 -35.79 32.89 18.67
N LYS A 4 -35.71 31.60 19.01
CA LYS A 4 -35.40 30.47 18.12
C LYS A 4 -36.59 30.27 17.16
N VAL A 5 -36.43 29.41 16.13
CA VAL A 5 -37.49 28.81 15.25
C VAL A 5 -37.65 29.60 13.92
N ARG A 6 -37.50 29.04 12.72
CA ARG A 6 -38.07 27.84 12.06
C ARG A 6 -37.09 27.41 10.93
N GLN A 7 -36.66 26.15 10.82
CA GLN A 7 -37.27 25.14 9.94
C GLN A 7 -37.62 25.71 8.55
N GLN A 8 -36.82 25.43 7.52
CA GLN A 8 -37.10 24.30 6.61
C GLN A 8 -38.60 24.19 6.33
N LEU A 9 -39.05 24.76 5.20
CA LEU A 9 -39.87 24.10 4.17
C LEU A 9 -40.35 25.18 3.18
N SER A 10 -39.66 25.30 2.06
CA SER A 10 -40.29 25.73 0.82
C SER A 10 -39.63 25.00 -0.34
N SER A 11 -40.38 24.06 -0.90
CA SER A 11 -40.19 23.42 -2.20
C SER A 11 -41.60 23.41 -2.82
N PRO A 12 -41.79 23.31 -4.16
CA PRO A 12 -40.86 22.93 -5.25
C PRO A 12 -40.92 24.02 -6.37
N ALA A 13 -40.39 23.95 -7.59
CA ALA A 13 -39.79 22.94 -8.43
C ALA A 13 -39.00 23.65 -9.56
N LEU A 14 -37.90 23.03 -10.00
CA LEU A 14 -37.28 23.10 -11.33
C LEU A 14 -36.43 24.34 -11.70
N VAL A 15 -35.39 24.06 -12.50
CA VAL A 15 -34.32 24.93 -13.04
C VAL A 15 -33.14 25.08 -12.05
N SER A 16 -31.92 24.59 -12.29
CA SER A 16 -31.29 24.06 -13.49
C SER A 16 -30.12 23.12 -13.12
N CYS A 17 -29.86 22.20 -14.03
CA CYS A 17 -28.82 21.19 -14.05
C CYS A 17 -27.39 21.68 -13.69
N ALA A 18 -26.72 20.79 -12.96
CA ALA A 18 -25.38 20.29 -13.26
C ALA A 18 -24.25 21.32 -13.40
N ILE A 19 -23.65 21.71 -12.27
CA ILE A 19 -22.29 22.21 -12.26
C ILE A 19 -21.36 21.07 -11.82
N ALA A 20 -21.02 20.26 -12.83
CA ALA A 20 -19.73 19.62 -13.02
C ALA A 20 -19.06 18.89 -11.84
N SER A 21 -19.55 17.69 -11.52
CA SER A 21 -18.75 16.63 -10.87
C SER A 21 -17.73 16.02 -11.85
N VAL A 22 -16.89 16.82 -12.50
CA VAL A 22 -15.88 16.35 -13.48
C VAL A 22 -14.47 16.53 -12.92
N LEU A 23 -14.13 15.84 -11.83
CA LEU A 23 -12.73 15.76 -11.36
C LEU A 23 -12.34 14.40 -10.74
N LEU A 24 -13.05 13.31 -11.08
CA LEU A 24 -12.69 11.95 -10.58
C LEU A 24 -12.46 10.93 -11.71
N LEU A 25 -11.78 11.34 -12.78
CA LEU A 25 -11.04 10.41 -13.63
C LEU A 25 -9.55 10.62 -13.40
N VAL A 26 -9.06 10.11 -12.25
CA VAL A 26 -7.64 9.78 -12.12
C VAL A 26 -7.47 8.43 -12.82
N PRO A 27 -6.65 8.31 -13.88
CA PRO A 27 -6.34 7.01 -14.45
C PRO A 27 -5.66 6.15 -13.37
N ALA A 28 -6.29 5.05 -12.98
CA ALA A 28 -5.67 3.99 -12.18
C ALA A 28 -4.61 3.20 -12.99
N ALA A 29 -3.94 3.85 -13.94
CA ALA A 29 -3.07 3.22 -14.92
C ALA A 29 -1.64 2.94 -14.39
N TYR A 30 -1.25 3.53 -13.26
CA TYR A 30 0.11 3.39 -12.71
C TYR A 30 0.23 2.33 -11.60
N ALA A 31 -0.76 1.44 -11.46
CA ALA A 31 -0.69 0.33 -10.50
C ALA A 31 -0.25 -1.00 -11.15
N GLY A 32 -0.34 -1.13 -12.48
CA GLY A 32 -0.10 -2.40 -13.18
C GLY A 32 1.37 -2.71 -13.45
N GLU A 33 2.19 -1.71 -13.81
CA GLU A 33 3.57 -1.95 -14.27
C GLU A 33 4.49 -2.42 -13.15
N ALA A 34 4.33 -1.90 -11.94
CA ALA A 34 5.12 -2.32 -10.78
C ALA A 34 4.77 -3.76 -10.32
N GLY A 35 3.50 -4.16 -10.48
CA GLY A 35 3.00 -5.50 -10.16
C GLY A 35 3.61 -6.57 -11.05
N HIS A 36 3.52 -6.36 -12.38
CA HIS A 36 3.99 -7.32 -13.38
C HIS A 36 5.49 -7.65 -13.28
N HIS A 37 6.32 -6.72 -12.79
CA HIS A 37 7.73 -6.99 -12.68
C HIS A 37 8.04 -7.99 -11.54
N ALA A 38 7.34 -7.92 -10.41
CA ALA A 38 7.59 -8.77 -9.25
C ALA A 38 7.23 -10.25 -9.49
N GLU A 39 6.13 -10.51 -10.20
CA GLU A 39 5.63 -11.87 -10.52
C GLU A 39 6.69 -12.71 -11.27
N THR A 40 7.49 -12.06 -12.11
CA THR A 40 8.51 -12.74 -12.95
C THR A 40 9.87 -12.95 -12.27
N MET A 41 10.08 -12.37 -11.09
CA MET A 41 11.37 -12.45 -10.39
C MET A 41 11.62 -13.84 -9.80
N SER A 42 12.90 -14.20 -9.60
CA SER A 42 13.23 -15.37 -8.78
C SER A 42 12.94 -15.12 -7.30
N VAL A 43 12.74 -16.19 -6.52
CA VAL A 43 12.55 -16.10 -5.07
C VAL A 43 13.75 -15.43 -4.39
N GLU A 44 14.97 -15.72 -4.83
CA GLU A 44 16.19 -15.10 -4.31
C GLU A 44 16.19 -13.59 -4.54
N ARG A 45 15.73 -13.16 -5.73
CA ARG A 45 15.65 -11.74 -6.06
C ARG A 45 14.59 -11.04 -5.21
N LEU A 46 13.42 -11.66 -5.02
CA LEU A 46 12.37 -11.17 -4.13
C LEU A 46 12.87 -11.01 -2.69
N LYS A 47 13.63 -11.98 -2.15
CA LYS A 47 14.25 -11.88 -0.82
C LYS A 47 15.19 -10.68 -0.69
N VAL A 48 16.04 -10.46 -1.69
CA VAL A 48 16.99 -9.32 -1.68
C VAL A 48 16.25 -7.98 -1.67
N ILE A 49 15.24 -7.84 -2.53
CA ILE A 49 14.45 -6.60 -2.62
C ILE A 49 13.67 -6.37 -1.33
N TYR A 50 13.01 -7.40 -0.82
CA TYR A 50 12.25 -7.32 0.42
C TYR A 50 13.11 -6.88 1.61
N LEU A 51 14.36 -7.34 1.71
CA LEU A 51 15.28 -6.87 2.75
C LEU A 51 15.61 -5.37 2.62
N GLY A 52 15.70 -4.84 1.39
CA GLY A 52 15.85 -3.40 1.17
C GLY A 52 14.60 -2.61 1.56
N CYS A 53 13.41 -3.18 1.31
CA CYS A 53 12.14 -2.64 1.79
C CYS A 53 12.07 -2.58 3.32
N GLU A 54 12.48 -3.65 4.00
CA GLU A 54 12.51 -3.71 5.47
C GLU A 54 13.47 -2.66 6.06
N ASP A 55 14.66 -2.48 5.48
CA ASP A 55 15.61 -1.45 5.90
C ASP A 55 15.06 -0.03 5.70
N SER A 56 14.43 0.22 4.55
CA SER A 56 13.83 1.52 4.22
C SER A 56 12.62 1.84 5.11
N ALA A 57 11.80 0.84 5.43
CA ALA A 57 10.68 0.98 6.36
C ALA A 57 11.16 1.26 7.79
N THR A 58 12.14 0.47 8.26
CA THR A 58 12.72 0.62 9.61
C THR A 58 13.42 1.97 9.78
N SER A 59 14.09 2.46 8.74
CA SER A 59 14.77 3.76 8.75
C SER A 59 13.84 4.96 8.48
N GLN A 60 12.52 4.73 8.34
CA GLN A 60 11.51 5.76 8.02
C GLN A 60 11.78 6.51 6.70
N ARG A 61 12.42 5.84 5.73
CA ARG A 61 12.80 6.40 4.42
C ARG A 61 11.96 5.87 3.26
N LEU A 62 10.98 5.02 3.54
CA LEU A 62 10.14 4.43 2.49
C LEU A 62 9.17 5.48 1.92
N ALA A 63 9.36 5.87 0.65
CA ALA A 63 8.44 6.77 -0.04
C ALA A 63 7.12 6.05 -0.39
N GLY A 64 6.04 6.80 -0.61
CA GLY A 64 4.71 6.24 -0.86
C GLY A 64 4.62 5.34 -2.10
N GLY A 65 5.32 5.69 -3.18
CA GLY A 65 5.41 4.84 -4.38
C GLY A 65 6.17 3.54 -4.12
N ASP A 66 7.22 3.61 -3.31
CA ASP A 66 8.02 2.45 -2.93
C ASP A 66 7.25 1.53 -1.97
N ALA A 67 6.36 2.07 -1.14
CA ALA A 67 5.51 1.27 -0.24
C ALA A 67 4.59 0.32 -1.02
N MET A 68 4.04 0.77 -2.15
CA MET A 68 3.23 -0.08 -3.02
C MET A 68 4.06 -1.21 -3.62
N TYR A 69 5.24 -0.88 -4.19
CA TYR A 69 6.16 -1.87 -4.74
C TYR A 69 6.62 -2.89 -3.69
N CYS A 70 6.98 -2.44 -2.49
CA CYS A 70 7.37 -3.30 -1.37
C CYS A 70 6.23 -4.21 -0.91
N SER A 71 4.98 -3.73 -0.98
CA SER A 71 3.79 -4.55 -0.68
C SER A 71 3.63 -5.68 -1.70
N THR A 72 3.78 -5.39 -2.99
CA THR A 72 3.75 -6.42 -4.05
C THR A 72 4.87 -7.44 -3.84
N VAL A 73 6.10 -7.00 -3.60
CA VAL A 73 7.24 -7.89 -3.35
C VAL A 73 7.00 -8.77 -2.13
N TYR A 74 6.43 -8.22 -1.06
CA TYR A 74 6.07 -8.97 0.15
C TYR A 74 5.05 -10.06 -0.15
N GLU A 75 3.98 -9.76 -0.88
CA GLU A 75 2.94 -10.73 -1.22
C GLU A 75 3.49 -11.85 -2.11
N GLU A 76 4.24 -11.52 -3.17
CA GLU A 76 4.90 -12.51 -4.05
C GLU A 76 5.86 -13.41 -3.28
N LEU A 77 6.68 -12.82 -2.39
CA LEU A 77 7.63 -13.57 -1.58
C LEU A 77 6.92 -14.51 -0.60
N LYS A 78 5.85 -14.02 0.04
CA LYS A 78 5.04 -14.78 0.99
C LYS A 78 4.43 -16.01 0.35
N GLU A 79 3.79 -15.86 -0.81
CA GLU A 79 3.17 -16.97 -1.51
C GLU A 79 4.21 -17.97 -2.01
N ARG A 80 5.29 -17.49 -2.63
CA ARG A 80 6.22 -18.36 -3.38
C ARG A 80 7.30 -19.02 -2.54
N ALA A 81 7.70 -18.40 -1.43
CA ALA A 81 8.82 -18.88 -0.62
C ALA A 81 8.41 -19.34 0.79
N PHE A 82 7.21 -18.98 1.24
CA PHE A 82 6.78 -19.16 2.61
C PHE A 82 5.36 -19.75 2.73
N ASP A 83 4.83 -20.35 1.65
CA ASP A 83 3.52 -21.00 1.61
C ASP A 83 2.36 -20.10 2.09
N GLY A 84 2.42 -18.81 1.74
CA GLY A 84 1.42 -17.83 2.18
C GLY A 84 1.54 -17.41 3.66
N ASN A 85 2.56 -17.91 4.38
CA ASN A 85 2.66 -17.74 5.83
C ASN A 85 3.56 -16.57 6.24
N SER A 86 2.95 -15.47 6.66
CA SER A 86 3.65 -14.28 7.16
C SER A 86 4.50 -14.52 8.41
N LYS A 87 4.15 -15.51 9.25
CA LYS A 87 4.95 -15.89 10.42
C LYS A 87 6.32 -16.43 10.01
N LYS A 88 6.37 -17.23 8.94
CA LYS A 88 7.62 -17.79 8.43
C LYS A 88 8.55 -16.71 7.87
N ILE A 89 8.01 -15.62 7.30
CA ILE A 89 8.80 -14.45 6.90
C ILE A 89 9.46 -13.81 8.13
N ARG A 90 8.68 -13.58 9.20
CA ARG A 90 9.21 -13.02 10.45
C ARG A 90 10.30 -13.90 11.05
N GLU A 91 10.05 -15.21 11.16
CA GLU A 91 11.05 -16.18 11.65
C GLU A 91 12.33 -16.16 10.81
N TRP A 92 12.20 -16.04 9.48
CA TRP A 92 13.34 -15.89 8.58
C TRP A 92 14.09 -14.57 8.82
N LEU A 93 13.40 -13.44 8.99
CA LEU A 93 14.05 -12.17 9.33
C LEU A 93 14.78 -12.24 10.69
N ASP A 94 14.15 -12.82 11.71
CA ASP A 94 14.71 -12.97 13.06
C ASP A 94 15.96 -13.88 13.06
N SER A 95 15.94 -14.96 12.27
CA SER A 95 17.12 -15.83 12.13
C SER A 95 18.36 -15.09 11.60
N ARG A 96 18.15 -14.01 10.84
CA ARG A 96 19.21 -13.20 10.22
C ARG A 96 19.75 -12.13 11.17
N SER A 97 18.92 -11.54 12.02
CA SER A 97 19.37 -10.58 13.03
C SER A 97 20.22 -11.27 14.10
N GLY A 98 19.83 -12.48 14.52
CA GLY A 98 20.62 -13.32 15.41
C GLY A 98 21.99 -13.71 14.83
N THR A 99 22.07 -13.93 13.51
CA THR A 99 23.33 -14.24 12.82
C THR A 99 24.27 -13.03 12.72
N ARG A 100 23.74 -11.80 12.59
CA ARG A 100 24.56 -10.57 12.55
C ARG A 100 25.15 -10.18 13.91
N GLY A 101 24.50 -10.56 15.02
CA GLY A 101 24.99 -10.29 16.38
C GLY A 101 26.05 -11.27 16.90
N ALA A 102 26.20 -12.44 16.29
CA ALA A 102 27.13 -13.49 16.75
C ALA A 102 28.57 -13.35 16.21
N TYR A 103 28.80 -12.43 15.27
CA TYR A 103 30.10 -12.15 14.65
C TYR A 103 30.48 -10.66 14.69
N GLY A 104 29.81 -9.87 15.53
CA GLY A 104 30.05 -8.43 15.74
C GLY A 104 30.80 -8.16 17.02
#